data_AF-A0A978U8H7-F1
#
_entry.id   AF-A0A978U8H7-F1
#
_cell.length_a   1.000
_cell.length_b   1.000
_cell.length_c   1.000
_cell.angle_alpha   90.00
_cell.angle_beta   90.00
_cell.angle_gamma   90.00
#
_symmetry.space_group_name_H-M   'P 1'
#
loop_
_entity.id
_entity.type
_entity.pdbx_description
1 polymer ?
#
loop_
_entity_poly.entity_id
_entity_poly.type
_entity_poly.pdbx_seq_one_letter_code
_entity_poly.pdbx_strand_id
1 'polypeptide(L)'
;MAGNVFGNPVTDELVQELYPGTKVTRKLKAEVAFQYINSGGNDVDAKNFVYGLKDKYGNGISPKCMIYNATGDTLTYSGKHDWHGHVWQSPYPAKIQNGQWGAFLHVHPSWLAVMDAAVLRSMAWPEHP
;
A
#
# COMPACT_ATOMS: atom_id res chain seq x y z
N MET A 1 -3.16 -10.82 -13.97
CA MET A 1 -3.26 -10.38 -12.56
C MET A 1 -3.41 -8.88 -12.58
N ALA A 2 -4.50 -8.33 -12.04
CA ALA A 2 -4.66 -6.88 -11.95
C ALA A 2 -3.63 -6.34 -10.94
N GLY A 3 -2.80 -5.38 -11.38
CA GLY A 3 -1.89 -4.67 -10.50
C GLY A 3 -2.71 -3.96 -9.43
N ASN A 4 -2.49 -4.30 -8.17
CA ASN A 4 -3.16 -3.71 -7.02
C ASN A 4 -2.25 -2.69 -6.30
N VAL A 5 -1.30 -2.15 -7.08
CA VAL A 5 -0.33 -1.13 -6.70
C VAL A 5 -0.45 0.01 -7.71
N PHE A 6 -0.54 1.24 -7.22
CA PHE A 6 -0.84 2.43 -8.00
C PHE A 6 0.17 3.54 -7.70
N GLY A 7 0.44 4.37 -8.71
CA GLY A 7 1.41 5.46 -8.65
C GLY A 7 2.84 5.07 -8.95
N ASN A 8 3.65 6.10 -9.17
CA ASN A 8 5.07 5.98 -9.41
C ASN A 8 5.84 6.04 -8.08
N PRO A 9 6.93 5.28 -7.94
CA PRO A 9 7.76 5.37 -6.76
C PRO A 9 8.44 6.74 -6.66
N VAL A 10 8.55 7.24 -5.43
CA VAL A 10 9.47 8.33 -5.09
C VAL A 10 10.87 7.75 -4.95
N THR A 11 11.68 7.93 -5.98
CA THR A 11 13.04 7.41 -6.08
C THR A 11 14.07 8.43 -5.58
N ASP A 12 15.31 7.96 -5.40
CA ASP A 12 16.43 8.80 -4.99
C ASP A 12 16.70 9.89 -6.04
N GLU A 13 16.52 9.59 -7.33
CA GLU A 13 16.68 10.54 -8.43
C GLU A 13 15.66 11.68 -8.34
N LEU A 14 14.38 11.37 -8.08
CA LEU A 14 13.34 12.38 -7.91
C LEU A 14 13.65 13.29 -6.72
N VAL A 15 14.11 12.72 -5.61
CA VAL A 15 14.49 13.52 -4.44
C VAL A 15 15.70 14.39 -4.73
N GLN A 16 16.68 13.90 -5.50
CA GLN A 16 17.84 14.67 -5.90
C GLN A 16 17.48 15.82 -6.85
N GLU A 17 16.46 15.64 -7.69
CA GLU A 17 15.93 16.69 -8.58
C GLU A 17 15.22 17.80 -7.78
N LEU A 18 14.43 17.43 -6.78
CA LEU A 18 13.72 18.37 -5.92
C LEU A 18 14.64 19.11 -4.93
N TYR A 19 15.66 18.41 -4.43
CA TYR A 19 16.60 18.91 -3.42
C TYR A 19 18.05 18.75 -3.89
N PRO A 20 18.47 19.49 -4.94
CA PRO A 20 19.80 19.36 -5.51
C PRO A 20 20.88 19.70 -4.47
N GLY A 21 21.92 18.86 -4.41
CA GLY A 21 23.02 19.02 -3.46
C GLY A 21 22.72 18.56 -2.04
N THR A 22 21.50 18.13 -1.74
CA THR A 22 21.14 17.55 -0.45
C THR A 22 21.43 16.06 -0.45
N LYS A 23 21.95 15.52 0.66
CA LYS A 23 22.11 14.07 0.81
C LYS A 23 20.74 13.41 0.90
N VAL A 24 20.44 12.49 -0.03
CA VAL A 24 19.22 11.68 0.02
C VAL A 24 19.26 10.79 1.27
N THR A 25 18.26 10.93 2.13
CA THR A 25 18.07 10.10 3.33
C THR A 25 16.71 9.43 3.29
N ARG A 26 16.55 8.30 4.00
CA ARG A 26 15.24 7.63 4.13
C ARG A 26 14.15 8.57 4.64
N LYS A 27 14.48 9.43 5.62
CA LYS A 27 13.58 10.44 6.15
C LYS A 27 13.14 11.42 5.05
N LEU A 28 14.08 11.96 4.28
CA LEU A 28 13.77 12.88 3.19
C LEU A 28 12.88 12.21 2.13
N LYS A 29 13.15 10.94 1.78
CA LYS A 29 12.28 10.16 0.87
C LYS A 29 10.86 9.96 1.41
N ALA A 30 10.73 9.71 2.72
CA ALA A 30 9.44 9.59 3.38
C ALA A 30 8.66 10.90 3.34
N GLU A 31 9.34 12.02 3.62
CA GLU A 31 8.75 13.37 3.57
C GLU A 31 8.29 13.74 2.15
N VAL A 32 9.12 13.47 1.13
CA VAL A 32 8.73 13.67 -0.27
C VAL A 32 7.56 12.78 -0.65
N ALA A 33 7.57 11.49 -0.29
CA ALA A 33 6.40 10.64 -0.53
C ALA A 33 5.15 11.20 0.13
N PHE A 34 5.22 11.62 1.40
CA PHE A 34 4.06 12.21 2.08
C PHE A 34 3.49 13.44 1.36
N GLN A 35 4.35 14.30 0.81
CA GLN A 35 3.91 15.47 0.02
C GLN A 35 3.18 15.06 -1.28
N TYR A 36 3.49 13.89 -1.82
CA TYR A 36 2.96 13.38 -3.09
C TYR A 36 1.76 12.43 -2.91
N ILE A 37 1.21 12.29 -1.70
CA ILE A 37 0.16 11.31 -1.38
C ILE A 37 -1.08 11.39 -2.30
N ASN A 38 -1.48 12.60 -2.70
CA ASN A 38 -2.62 12.85 -3.59
C ASN A 38 -2.18 13.28 -5.00
N SER A 39 -0.90 13.11 -5.33
CA SER A 39 -0.35 13.51 -6.63
C SER A 39 -0.75 12.49 -7.71
N GLY A 40 -1.10 13.00 -8.89
CA GLY A 40 -1.33 12.18 -10.09
C GLY A 40 -2.61 11.35 -10.08
N GLY A 41 -3.54 11.55 -9.14
CA GLY A 41 -4.83 10.83 -9.09
C GLY A 41 -4.73 9.36 -8.66
N ASN A 42 -3.57 8.94 -8.16
CA ASN A 42 -3.33 7.53 -7.79
C ASN A 42 -4.16 7.07 -6.59
N ASP A 43 -4.55 8.00 -5.71
CA ASP A 43 -5.49 7.79 -4.62
C ASP A 43 -6.89 7.46 -5.17
N VAL A 44 -7.31 8.17 -6.22
CA VAL A 44 -8.56 7.93 -6.93
C VAL A 44 -8.52 6.59 -7.65
N ASP A 45 -7.41 6.22 -8.28
CA ASP A 45 -7.26 4.92 -8.93
C ASP A 45 -7.31 3.75 -7.93
N ALA A 46 -6.57 3.86 -6.82
CA ALA A 46 -6.61 2.88 -5.74
C ALA A 46 -8.02 2.76 -5.12
N LYS A 47 -8.72 3.88 -4.97
CA LYS A 47 -10.11 3.93 -4.51
C LYS A 47 -11.04 3.25 -5.53
N ASN A 48 -10.98 3.62 -6.79
CA ASN A 48 -11.82 3.05 -7.85
C ASN A 48 -11.60 1.55 -7.98
N PHE A 49 -10.36 1.08 -7.83
CA PHE A 49 -10.04 -0.34 -7.80
C PHE A 49 -10.77 -1.06 -6.68
N VAL A 50 -10.64 -0.60 -5.43
CA VAL A 50 -11.24 -1.30 -4.28
C VAL A 50 -12.77 -1.17 -4.25
N TYR A 51 -13.32 -0.07 -4.76
CA TYR A 51 -14.77 0.07 -4.96
C TYR A 51 -15.27 -0.85 -6.08
N GLY A 52 -14.54 -0.98 -7.19
CA GLY A 52 -14.87 -1.96 -8.23
C GLY A 52 -14.82 -3.41 -7.73
N LEU A 53 -13.92 -3.72 -6.78
CA LEU A 53 -13.94 -5.03 -6.09
C LEU A 53 -15.21 -5.17 -5.23
N LYS A 54 -15.57 -4.12 -4.47
CA LYS A 54 -16.77 -4.12 -3.64
C LYS A 54 -18.05 -4.32 -4.45
N ASP A 55 -18.17 -3.63 -5.57
CA ASP A 55 -19.36 -3.69 -6.43
C ASP A 55 -19.54 -5.10 -7.00
N LYS A 56 -18.45 -5.76 -7.39
CA LYS A 56 -18.46 -7.15 -7.84
C LYS A 56 -18.74 -8.15 -6.72
N TYR A 57 -18.28 -7.87 -5.50
CA TYR A 57 -18.59 -8.70 -4.33
C TYR A 57 -20.08 -8.61 -3.95
N GLY A 58 -20.70 -7.44 -4.14
CA GLY A 58 -22.12 -7.23 -3.86
C GLY A 58 -22.39 -6.93 -2.39
N ASN A 59 -23.53 -7.41 -1.87
CA ASN A 59 -23.97 -7.09 -0.52
C ASN A 59 -23.20 -7.91 0.54
N GLY A 60 -22.77 -7.27 1.62
CA GLY A 60 -21.97 -7.88 2.67
C GLY A 60 -20.95 -6.93 3.31
N ILE A 61 -20.39 -7.33 4.46
CA ILE A 61 -19.39 -6.55 5.18
C ILE A 61 -18.02 -6.82 4.59
N SER A 62 -17.42 -5.80 4.01
CA SER A 62 -16.15 -5.93 3.30
C SER A 62 -15.35 -4.63 3.42
N PRO A 63 -14.35 -4.58 4.31
CA PRO A 63 -13.45 -3.44 4.39
C PRO A 63 -12.71 -3.24 3.06
N LYS A 64 -12.70 -1.98 2.62
CA LYS A 64 -12.00 -1.51 1.43
C LYS A 64 -10.64 -0.98 1.88
N CYS A 65 -9.60 -1.78 1.74
CA CYS A 65 -8.28 -1.47 2.29
C CYS A 65 -7.44 -0.72 1.26
N MET A 66 -6.86 0.40 1.69
CA MET A 66 -5.92 1.22 0.92
C MET A 66 -4.73 1.56 1.82
N ILE A 67 -3.52 1.45 1.28
CA ILE A 67 -2.26 1.67 2.02
C ILE A 67 -1.38 2.57 1.17
N TYR A 68 -0.97 3.71 1.71
CA TYR A 68 0.06 4.54 1.10
C TYR A 68 1.40 4.30 1.78
N ASN A 69 2.45 4.01 1.02
CA ASN A 69 3.77 3.84 1.59
C ASN A 69 4.55 5.16 1.56
N ALA A 70 4.63 5.82 2.71
CA ALA A 70 5.51 6.99 2.92
C ALA A 70 6.63 6.68 3.94
N THR A 71 7.19 5.48 3.92
CA THR A 71 8.21 5.05 4.91
C THR A 71 9.65 5.35 4.49
N GLY A 72 9.84 5.89 3.28
CA GLY A 72 11.15 6.14 2.67
C GLY A 72 11.82 4.90 2.08
N ASP A 73 11.16 3.74 2.09
CA ASP A 73 11.68 2.47 1.60
C ASP A 73 10.53 1.57 1.09
N THR A 74 10.83 0.45 0.44
CA THR A 74 9.83 -0.49 -0.07
C THR A 74 9.24 -1.34 1.06
N LEU A 75 7.91 -1.35 1.14
CA LEU A 75 7.17 -2.30 1.98
C LEU A 75 6.98 -3.60 1.21
N THR A 76 7.35 -4.71 1.83
CA THR A 76 7.13 -6.06 1.28
C THR A 76 6.12 -6.78 2.15
N TYR A 77 5.21 -7.53 1.52
CA TYR A 77 4.29 -8.40 2.22
C TYR A 77 5.07 -9.47 3.00
N SER A 78 4.94 -9.45 4.33
CA SER A 78 5.65 -10.38 5.21
C SER A 78 4.77 -11.54 5.68
N GLY A 79 3.45 -11.32 5.74
CA GLY A 79 2.49 -12.30 6.22
C GLY A 79 1.13 -11.69 6.48
N LYS A 80 0.18 -12.56 6.79
CA LYS A 80 -1.19 -12.22 7.19
C LYS A 80 -1.61 -13.12 8.34
N HIS A 81 -2.57 -12.67 9.12
CA HIS A 81 -3.20 -13.50 10.12
C HIS A 81 -4.72 -13.28 10.09
N ASP A 82 -5.40 -14.14 9.34
CA ASP A 82 -6.85 -14.06 9.16
C ASP A 82 -7.53 -14.73 10.37
N TRP A 83 -8.02 -13.95 11.35
CA TRP A 83 -8.85 -14.51 12.43
C TRP A 83 -10.17 -15.04 11.87
N HIS A 84 -10.83 -14.27 11.01
CA HIS A 84 -12.03 -14.66 10.27
C HIS A 84 -12.16 -13.82 9.00
N GLY A 85 -12.47 -14.46 7.86
CA GLY A 85 -12.57 -13.79 6.56
C GLY A 85 -11.46 -14.23 5.61
N HIS A 86 -11.40 -13.59 4.44
CA HIS A 86 -10.30 -13.77 3.50
C HIS A 86 -10.19 -12.57 2.55
N VAL A 87 -9.00 -12.40 1.96
CA VAL A 87 -8.79 -11.46 0.86
C VAL A 87 -9.57 -11.94 -0.37
N TRP A 88 -10.28 -11.04 -1.04
CA TRP A 88 -11.17 -11.37 -2.15
C TRP A 88 -10.56 -10.96 -3.49
N GLN A 89 -10.57 -11.86 -4.49
CA GLN A 89 -10.11 -11.75 -5.89
C GLN A 89 -8.73 -11.11 -6.20
N SER A 90 -8.31 -10.07 -5.47
CA SER A 90 -7.00 -9.44 -5.53
C SER A 90 -6.21 -9.83 -4.27
N PRO A 91 -5.00 -10.40 -4.42
CA PRO A 91 -4.16 -10.76 -3.29
C PRO A 91 -3.72 -9.51 -2.51
N TYR A 92 -3.04 -9.69 -1.37
CA TYR A 92 -2.32 -8.59 -0.75
C TYR A 92 -1.26 -8.03 -1.71
N PRO A 93 -1.03 -6.71 -1.75
CA PRO A 93 0.05 -6.13 -2.53
C PRO A 93 1.40 -6.70 -2.08
N ALA A 94 2.10 -7.40 -2.98
CA ALA A 94 3.34 -8.09 -2.62
C ALA A 94 4.47 -7.12 -2.29
N LYS A 95 4.53 -5.99 -3.00
CA LYS A 95 5.51 -4.91 -2.83
C LYS A 95 4.84 -3.58 -3.08
N ILE A 96 5.02 -2.63 -2.17
CA ILE A 96 4.56 -1.24 -2.32
C ILE A 96 5.82 -0.38 -2.14
N GLN A 97 6.30 0.26 -3.20
CA GLN A 97 7.47 1.14 -3.08
C GLN A 97 7.11 2.46 -2.42
N ASN A 98 8.11 3.18 -1.91
CA ASN A 98 7.89 4.50 -1.33
C ASN A 98 7.20 5.41 -2.35
N GLY A 99 6.13 6.09 -1.96
CA GLY A 99 5.32 6.93 -2.84
C GLY A 99 4.16 6.23 -3.53
N GLN A 100 3.99 4.91 -3.37
CA GLN A 100 2.92 4.15 -4.04
C GLN A 100 1.75 3.82 -3.10
N TRP A 101 0.59 3.61 -3.71
CA TRP A 101 -0.60 3.08 -3.08
C TRP A 101 -0.71 1.57 -3.32
N GLY A 102 -1.10 0.80 -2.32
CA GLY A 102 -1.59 -0.57 -2.46
C GLY A 102 -3.06 -0.64 -2.06
N ALA A 103 -3.87 -1.43 -2.76
CA ALA A 103 -5.28 -1.58 -2.42
C ALA A 103 -5.73 -3.04 -2.52
N PHE A 104 -6.65 -3.46 -1.66
CA PHE A 104 -7.24 -4.79 -1.69
C PHE A 104 -8.59 -4.79 -0.99
N LEU A 105 -9.44 -5.76 -1.34
CA LEU A 105 -10.71 -5.97 -0.65
C LEU A 105 -10.58 -7.18 0.26
N HIS A 106 -10.94 -7.00 1.53
CA HIS A 106 -11.11 -8.13 2.43
C HIS A 106 -12.62 -8.32 2.68
N VAL A 107 -13.06 -9.57 2.76
CA VAL A 107 -14.48 -9.92 2.87
C VAL A 107 -14.71 -10.88 4.03
N HIS A 108 -15.86 -10.71 4.69
CA HIS A 108 -16.27 -11.60 5.75
C HIS A 108 -16.72 -12.97 5.22
N PRO A 109 -16.66 -14.03 6.05
CA PRO A 109 -17.43 -15.25 5.80
C PRO A 109 -18.91 -14.92 6.03
N SER A 110 -19.79 -15.51 5.23
CA SER A 110 -21.21 -15.16 5.02
C SER A 110 -22.13 -15.00 6.26
N TRP A 111 -21.65 -15.23 7.49
CA TRP A 111 -22.47 -15.20 8.70
C TRP A 111 -21.94 -14.40 9.91
N LEU A 112 -20.74 -13.83 9.88
CA LEU A 112 -20.22 -12.98 10.97
C LEU A 112 -19.47 -11.76 10.42
N ALA A 113 -19.59 -10.61 11.10
CA ALA A 113 -18.84 -9.38 10.81
C ALA A 113 -17.50 -9.42 11.55
N VAL A 114 -16.35 -9.37 10.85
CA VAL A 114 -15.05 -9.60 11.51
C VAL A 114 -13.88 -8.83 10.90
N MET A 115 -12.75 -8.83 11.63
CA MET A 115 -11.53 -8.06 11.39
C MET A 115 -10.34 -8.96 11.02
N ASP A 116 -9.44 -8.44 10.17
CA ASP A 116 -8.19 -9.07 9.75
C ASP A 116 -7.06 -8.04 9.80
N ALA A 117 -5.80 -8.50 9.91
CA ALA A 117 -4.60 -7.69 9.88
C ALA A 117 -3.56 -8.26 8.89
N ALA A 118 -3.09 -7.41 7.99
CA ALA A 118 -1.94 -7.70 7.14
C ALA A 118 -0.68 -7.02 7.70
N VAL A 119 0.44 -7.74 7.70
CA VAL A 119 1.72 -7.21 8.16
C VAL A 119 2.60 -6.93 6.95
N LEU A 120 2.81 -5.64 6.70
CA LEU A 120 3.80 -5.15 5.73
C LEU A 120 5.06 -4.75 6.47
N ARG A 121 6.22 -5.20 5.99
CA ARG A 121 7.51 -4.89 6.59
C ARG A 121 8.42 -4.23 5.56
N SER A 122 9.09 -3.15 5.94
CA SER A 122 10.28 -2.70 5.22
C SER A 122 11.46 -3.51 5.72
N MET A 123 12.38 -3.83 4.82
CA MET A 123 13.60 -4.56 5.19
C MET A 123 14.45 -3.64 6.07
N ALA A 124 14.44 -3.85 7.37
CA ALA A 124 15.43 -3.24 8.25
C ALA A 124 16.79 -3.85 7.87
N TRP A 125 17.73 -3.01 7.44
CA TRP A 125 19.13 -3.39 7.36
C TRP A 125 19.56 -3.91 8.74
N PRO A 126 20.37 -4.98 8.84
CA PRO A 126 20.88 -5.41 10.14
C PRO A 126 21.62 -4.24 10.78
N GLU A 127 21.29 -3.94 12.03
CA GLU A 127 22.15 -3.12 12.86
C GLU A 127 23.47 -3.90 13.01
N HIS A 128 24.50 -3.47 12.27
CA HIS A 128 25.86 -3.96 12.45
C HIS A 128 26.41 -3.41 13.76
N PRO A 129 27.13 -4.24 14.52
CA PRO A 129 28.53 -3.95 14.81
C PRO A 129 29.48 -4.74 13.91
#